data_AF-A0A1I3AN70-F1
#
_entry.id   AF-A0A1I3AN70-F1
#
_cell.length_a   1.000
_cell.length_b   1.000
_cell.length_c   1.000
_cell.angle_alpha   90.00
_cell.angle_beta   90.00
_cell.angle_gamma   90.00
#
_symmetry.space_group_name_H-M   'P 1'
#
loop_
_entity.id
_entity.type
_entity.pdbx_description
1 polymer ?
#
loop_
_entity_poly.entity_id
_entity_poly.type
_entity_poly.pdbx_seq_one_letter_code
_entity_poly.pdbx_strand_id
1 'polypeptide(L)'
;MKKKFTPLNTWIVLTILLFILEWIMERDITFLNTTNLFFFPAGFFLIIGLFSLAIYSGSFDFFHYSMRKAGQRMKKQNEEDYPIRPLSQSVGTVHRFFITVGTGLMVICLLALMGFYLFEH
;
A
#
# COMPACT_ATOMS: atom_id res chain seq x y z
N MET A 1 -2.92 28.42 -3.77
CA MET A 1 -3.34 27.59 -2.61
C MET A 1 -2.86 26.16 -2.84
N LYS A 2 -1.92 25.63 -2.02
CA LYS A 2 -1.46 24.24 -2.17
C LYS A 2 -2.57 23.30 -1.68
N LYS A 3 -3.34 22.70 -2.61
CA LYS A 3 -4.32 21.64 -2.27
C LYS A 3 -3.54 20.52 -1.58
N LYS A 4 -3.81 20.26 -0.29
CA LYS A 4 -3.26 19.09 0.40
C LYS A 4 -3.87 17.85 -0.25
N PHE A 5 -3.03 16.94 -0.73
CA PHE A 5 -3.45 15.62 -1.20
C PHE A 5 -3.94 14.81 0.00
N THR A 6 -5.25 14.85 0.23
CA THR A 6 -5.92 13.96 1.20
C THR A 6 -6.14 12.60 0.56
N PRO A 7 -6.06 11.49 1.32
CA PRO A 7 -6.25 10.14 0.78
C PRO A 7 -7.59 9.99 0.05
N LEU A 8 -8.65 10.63 0.53
CA LEU A 8 -9.97 10.61 -0.08
C LEU A 8 -9.99 11.29 -1.46
N ASN A 9 -9.42 12.48 -1.60
CA ASN A 9 -9.30 13.14 -2.91
C ASN A 9 -8.48 12.31 -3.90
N THR A 10 -7.38 11.71 -3.47
CA THR A 10 -6.57 10.83 -4.33
C THR A 10 -7.37 9.61 -4.77
N TRP A 11 -8.12 9.00 -3.86
CA TRP A 11 -8.99 7.87 -4.17
C TRP A 11 -10.08 8.22 -5.19
N ILE A 12 -10.75 9.36 -5.03
CA ILE A 12 -11.77 9.84 -5.99
C ILE A 12 -11.14 10.05 -7.37
N VAL A 13 -10.02 10.77 -7.43
CA VAL A 13 -9.35 11.09 -8.70
C VAL A 13 -8.89 9.81 -9.40
N LEU A 14 -8.30 8.86 -8.67
CA LEU A 14 -7.89 7.57 -9.23
C LEU A 14 -9.08 6.75 -9.72
N THR A 15 -10.16 6.70 -8.96
CA THR A 15 -11.37 5.97 -9.35
C THR A 15 -11.95 6.52 -10.65
N ILE A 16 -12.09 7.84 -10.76
CA ILE A 16 -12.56 8.50 -11.99
C ILE A 16 -11.62 8.21 -13.16
N LEU A 17 -10.30 8.31 -12.93
CA LEU A 17 -9.30 8.04 -13.96
C LEU A 17 -9.38 6.60 -14.47
N LEU A 18 -9.56 5.63 -13.57
CA LEU A 18 -9.67 4.21 -13.93
C LEU A 18 -10.94 3.93 -14.73
N PHE A 19 -12.08 4.51 -14.36
CA PHE A 19 -13.30 4.38 -15.17
C PHE A 19 -13.16 5.01 -16.56
N ILE A 20 -12.50 6.17 -16.67
CA ILE A 20 -12.21 6.78 -17.97
C ILE A 20 -11.29 5.87 -18.80
N LEU A 21 -10.28 5.29 -18.16
CA LEU A 21 -9.34 4.38 -18.83
C LEU A 21 -10.05 3.12 -19.32
N GLU A 22 -10.91 2.53 -18.49
CA GLU A 22 -11.76 1.38 -18.86
C GLU A 22 -12.62 1.71 -20.09
N TRP A 23 -13.31 2.85 -20.06
CA TRP A 23 -14.13 3.31 -21.17
C TRP A 23 -13.34 3.47 -22.48
N ILE A 24 -12.09 3.95 -22.41
CA ILE A 24 -11.25 4.15 -23.59
C ILE A 24 -10.72 2.82 -24.13
N MET A 25 -10.31 1.90 -23.25
CA MET A 25 -9.64 0.66 -23.64
C MET A 25 -10.62 -0.44 -24.05
N GLU A 26 -11.63 -0.68 -23.23
CA GLU A 26 -12.55 -1.82 -23.36
C GLU A 26 -13.83 -1.44 -24.11
N ARG A 27 -14.12 -0.14 -24.27
CA ARG A 27 -15.33 0.45 -24.88
C ARG A 27 -16.66 0.15 -24.18
N ASP A 28 -16.71 -0.92 -23.41
CA ASP A 28 -17.84 -1.32 -22.57
C ASP A 28 -17.39 -1.47 -21.10
N ILE A 29 -18.21 -0.96 -20.19
CA ILE A 29 -18.01 -1.16 -18.75
C ILE A 29 -18.67 -2.49 -18.39
N THR A 30 -17.85 -3.50 -18.10
CA THR A 30 -18.30 -4.81 -17.65
C THR A 30 -17.73 -5.10 -16.27
N PHE A 31 -18.45 -5.89 -15.47
CA PHE A 31 -17.99 -6.20 -14.11
C PHE A 31 -16.61 -6.89 -14.09
N LEU A 32 -16.32 -7.71 -15.10
CA LEU A 32 -15.04 -8.38 -15.26
C LEU A 32 -13.90 -7.39 -15.59
N ASN A 33 -14.14 -6.46 -16.52
CA ASN A 33 -13.15 -5.46 -16.91
C ASN A 33 -12.84 -4.50 -15.78
N THR A 34 -13.87 -4.04 -15.07
CA THR A 34 -13.72 -3.20 -13.87
C THR A 34 -12.88 -3.92 -12.82
N THR A 35 -13.15 -5.20 -12.57
CA THR A 35 -12.36 -6.00 -11.62
C THR A 35 -10.88 -6.05 -12.02
N ASN A 36 -10.61 -6.46 -13.26
CA ASN A 36 -9.23 -6.62 -13.75
C ASN A 36 -8.46 -5.31 -13.70
N LEU A 37 -9.07 -4.20 -14.15
CA LEU A 37 -8.41 -2.91 -14.20
C LEU A 37 -8.16 -2.30 -12.80
N PHE A 38 -9.13 -2.41 -11.89
CA PHE A 38 -8.99 -1.87 -10.53
C PHE A 38 -8.05 -2.70 -9.65
N PHE A 39 -7.90 -4.00 -9.92
CA PHE A 39 -7.07 -4.89 -9.11
C PHE A 39 -5.59 -4.49 -9.10
N PHE A 40 -5.01 -4.16 -10.26
CA PHE A 40 -3.59 -3.79 -10.35
C PHE A 40 -3.19 -2.58 -9.50
N PRO A 41 -3.83 -1.40 -9.64
CA PRO A 41 -3.52 -0.24 -8.81
C PRO A 41 -3.89 -0.50 -7.34
N ALA A 42 -5.00 -1.17 -7.04
CA ALA A 42 -5.35 -1.53 -5.67
C ALA A 42 -4.23 -2.37 -5.00
N GLY A 43 -3.76 -3.41 -5.70
CA GLY A 43 -2.67 -4.27 -5.27
C GLY A 43 -1.38 -3.51 -5.06
N PHE A 44 -0.99 -2.65 -6.01
CA PHE A 44 0.22 -1.82 -5.89
C PHE A 44 0.20 -0.92 -4.65
N PHE A 45 -0.90 -0.19 -4.42
CA PHE A 45 -1.05 0.67 -3.26
C PHE A 45 -1.07 -0.13 -1.94
N LEU A 46 -1.73 -1.29 -1.91
CA LEU A 46 -1.76 -2.15 -0.74
C LEU A 46 -0.41 -2.77 -0.42
N ILE A 47 0.34 -3.23 -1.42
CA ILE A 47 1.69 -3.78 -1.22
C ILE A 47 2.59 -2.73 -0.57
N ILE A 48 2.62 -1.52 -1.13
CA ILE A 48 3.42 -0.42 -0.57
C ILE A 48 2.93 -0.02 0.82
N GLY A 49 1.60 0.07 1.02
CA GLY A 49 0.99 0.45 2.28
C GLY A 49 1.27 -0.55 3.40
N LEU A 50 1.10 -1.84 3.14
CA LEU A 50 1.37 -2.92 4.07
C LEU A 50 2.87 -3.08 4.35
N PHE A 51 3.73 -2.93 3.34
CA PHE A 51 5.17 -2.92 3.54
C PHE A 51 5.61 -1.75 4.41
N SER A 52 5.08 -0.55 4.15
CA SER A 52 5.34 0.64 4.98
C SER A 52 4.82 0.44 6.41
N LEU A 53 3.67 -0.23 6.57
CA LEU A 53 3.13 -0.57 7.89
C LEU A 53 4.03 -1.55 8.63
N ALA A 54 4.59 -2.55 7.95
CA ALA A 54 5.51 -3.52 8.53
C ALA A 54 6.83 -2.89 8.98
N ILE A 55 7.30 -1.84 8.29
CA ILE A 55 8.45 -1.04 8.74
C ILE A 55 8.04 -0.19 9.94
N TYR A 56 6.89 0.50 9.85
CA TYR A 56 6.37 1.35 10.92
C TYR A 56 6.11 0.57 12.23
N SER A 57 5.70 -0.70 12.15
CA SER A 57 5.45 -1.54 13.33
C SER A 57 6.71 -1.90 14.12
N GLY A 58 7.90 -1.50 13.65
CA GLY A 58 9.16 -1.82 14.33
C GLY A 58 9.64 -3.26 14.09
N SER A 59 9.01 -4.00 13.17
CA SER A 59 9.44 -5.35 12.81
C SER A 59 10.88 -5.35 12.27
N PHE A 60 11.22 -4.32 11.49
CA PHE A 60 12.58 -4.10 11.00
C PHE A 60 13.56 -3.64 12.11
N ASP A 61 13.09 -2.90 13.12
CA ASP A 61 13.92 -2.52 14.25
C ASP A 61 14.28 -3.74 15.12
N PHE A 62 13.32 -4.64 15.34
CA PHE A 62 13.56 -5.91 16.02
C PHE A 62 14.54 -6.80 15.25
N PHE A 63 14.40 -6.87 13.92
CA PHE A 63 15.34 -7.60 13.06
C PHE A 63 16.75 -7.00 13.14
N HIS A 64 16.87 -5.69 13.04
CA HIS A 64 18.15 -4.99 13.12
C HIS A 64 18.81 -5.16 14.50
N TYR A 65 18.03 -5.08 15.58
CA TYR A 65 18.52 -5.36 16.94
C TYR A 65 18.99 -6.82 17.07
N SER A 66 18.22 -7.77 16.55
CA SER A 66 18.56 -9.20 16.60
C SER A 66 19.83 -9.52 15.81
N MET A 67 19.99 -8.94 14.61
CA MET A 67 21.19 -9.07 13.81
C MET A 67 22.42 -8.45 14.49
N ARG A 68 22.29 -7.25 15.08
CA ARG A 68 23.38 -6.61 15.83
C ARG A 68 23.80 -7.50 17.00
N LYS A 69 22.85 -8.03 17.76
CA LYS A 69 23.13 -8.93 18.90
C LYS A 69 23.78 -10.24 18.47
N ALA A 70 23.42 -10.80 17.30
CA ALA A 70 24.07 -11.98 16.75
C ALA A 70 25.49 -11.69 16.25
N GLY A 71 25.70 -10.57 15.54
CA GLY A 71 27.00 -10.15 15.03
C GLY A 71 28.00 -9.74 16.12
N GLN A 72 27.54 -9.05 17.16
CA GLN A 72 28.36 -8.69 18.33
C GLN A 72 28.75 -9.90 19.17
N ARG A 73 28.00 -11.01 19.13
CA ARG A 73 28.44 -12.28 19.72
C ARG A 73 29.57 -12.94 18.92
N MET A 74 29.70 -12.65 17.62
CA MET A 74 30.77 -13.16 16.76
C MET A 74 32.01 -12.25 16.72
N LYS A 75 31.87 -10.93 16.89
CA LYS A 75 32.98 -9.97 17.00
C LYS A 75 33.15 -9.53 18.46
N LYS A 76 34.24 -9.96 19.12
CA LYS A 76 34.65 -9.45 20.44
C LYS A 76 34.84 -7.93 20.36
N GLN A 77 33.90 -7.20 20.98
CA GLN A 77 34.03 -5.89 21.63
C GLN A 77 34.82 -4.80 20.88
N ASN A 78 34.09 -3.78 20.39
CA ASN A 78 34.46 -2.34 20.31
C ASN A 78 33.77 -1.69 19.11
N GLU A 79 32.47 -1.39 19.19
CA GLU A 79 31.88 -0.38 18.31
C GLU A 79 30.95 0.51 19.14
N GLU A 80 31.30 1.79 19.16
CA GLU A 80 30.65 2.90 19.87
C GLU A 80 29.14 2.91 19.64
N ASP A 81 28.38 3.13 20.72
CA ASP A 81 26.93 3.20 20.72
C ASP A 81 26.46 4.51 20.05
N TYR A 82 26.52 4.56 18.72
CA TYR A 82 25.86 5.61 17.97
C TYR A 82 24.34 5.38 18.05
N PRO A 83 23.56 6.41 18.42
CA PRO A 83 22.11 6.29 18.46
C PRO A 83 21.56 6.25 17.02
N ILE A 84 21.45 5.04 16.47
CA ILE A 84 20.77 4.81 15.19
C ILE A 84 19.28 5.07 15.43
N ARG A 85 18.71 6.06 14.74
CA ARG A 85 17.26 6.31 14.79
C ARG A 85 16.53 5.09 14.24
N PRO A 86 15.53 4.56 14.96
CA PRO A 86 14.78 3.39 14.52
C PRO A 86 14.07 3.68 13.20
N LEU A 87 14.07 2.69 12.30
CA LEU A 87 13.51 2.79 10.96
C LEU A 87 11.99 3.00 11.01
N SER A 88 11.33 2.49 12.05
CA SER A 88 9.92 2.75 12.34
C SER A 88 9.58 4.24 12.47
N GLN A 89 10.49 5.05 13.02
CA GLN A 89 10.28 6.50 13.18
C GLN A 89 10.47 7.28 11.87
N SER A 90 11.14 6.71 10.87
CA SER A 90 11.41 7.36 9.59
C SER A 90 10.20 7.34 8.64
N VAL A 91 9.39 6.29 8.70
CA VAL A 91 8.27 6.07 7.75
C VAL A 91 7.07 7.00 7.99
N GLY A 92 6.89 7.49 9.22
CA GLY A 92 5.80 8.39 9.58
C GLY A 92 4.41 7.82 9.24
N THR A 93 3.48 8.67 8.81
CA THR A 93 2.06 8.31 8.54
C THR A 93 1.78 7.91 7.09
N VAL A 94 2.82 7.71 6.28
CA VAL A 94 2.69 7.42 4.84
C VAL A 94 1.94 6.11 4.58
N HIS A 95 2.14 5.10 5.44
CA HIS A 95 1.41 3.82 5.38
C HIS A 95 -0.11 4.00 5.36
N ARG A 96 -0.66 4.93 6.16
CA ARG A 96 -2.11 5.18 6.23
C ARG A 96 -2.65 5.65 4.89
N PHE A 97 -1.93 6.51 4.21
CA PHE A 97 -2.35 7.03 2.91
C PHE A 97 -2.47 5.90 1.88
N PHE A 98 -1.42 5.09 1.74
CA PHE A 98 -1.40 3.99 0.77
C PHE A 98 -2.43 2.91 1.09
N ILE A 99 -2.61 2.57 2.37
CA ILE A 99 -3.63 1.60 2.81
C ILE A 99 -5.03 2.14 2.51
N THR A 100 -5.36 3.38 2.90
CA THR A 100 -6.71 3.92 2.66
C THR A 100 -7.07 3.96 1.18
N VAL A 101 -6.16 4.42 0.32
CA VAL A 101 -6.38 4.47 -1.13
C VAL A 101 -6.49 3.06 -1.72
N GLY A 102 -5.55 2.18 -1.37
CA GLY A 102 -5.51 0.80 -1.87
C GLY A 102 -6.73 -0.02 -1.44
N THR A 103 -7.14 0.07 -0.17
CA THR A 103 -8.35 -0.60 0.34
C THR A 103 -9.59 -0.08 -0.34
N GLY A 104 -9.71 1.24 -0.55
CA GLY A 104 -10.85 1.82 -1.24
C GLY A 104 -10.99 1.30 -2.68
N LEU A 105 -9.89 1.22 -3.43
CA LEU A 105 -9.89 0.64 -4.78
C LEU A 105 -10.19 -0.87 -4.75
N MET A 106 -9.66 -1.59 -3.76
CA MET A 106 -9.92 -3.02 -3.59
C MET A 106 -11.38 -3.33 -3.31
N VAL A 107 -12.08 -2.48 -2.53
CA VAL A 107 -13.51 -2.63 -2.27
C VAL A 107 -14.31 -2.52 -3.58
N ILE A 108 -13.98 -1.55 -4.44
CA ILE A 108 -14.64 -1.43 -5.77
C ILE A 108 -14.38 -2.69 -6.60
N CYS A 109 -13.13 -3.17 -6.65
CA CYS A 109 -12.76 -4.39 -7.35
C CYS A 109 -13.56 -5.61 -6.86
N LEU A 110 -13.69 -5.78 -5.54
CA LEU A 110 -14.44 -6.91 -4.97
C LEU A 110 -15.95 -6.79 -5.20
N LEU A 111 -16.51 -5.58 -5.15
CA LEU A 111 -17.92 -5.35 -5.46
C LEU A 111 -18.21 -5.62 -6.95
N ALA A 112 -17.32 -5.21 -7.85
CA ALA A 112 -17.44 -5.53 -9.27
C ALA A 112 -17.37 -7.04 -9.50
N LEU A 113 -16.40 -7.74 -8.89
CA LEU A 113 -16.30 -9.19 -8.98
C LEU A 113 -17.54 -9.90 -8.42
N MET A 114 -18.08 -9.42 -7.30
CA MET A 114 -19.31 -9.95 -6.74
C MET A 114 -20.49 -9.73 -7.69
N GLY A 115 -20.57 -8.55 -8.32
CA GLY A 115 -21.57 -8.23 -9.35
C GLY A 115 -21.48 -9.17 -10.54
N PHE A 116 -20.27 -9.45 -11.03
CA PHE A 116 -20.03 -10.43 -12.09
C PHE A 116 -20.63 -11.80 -11.74
N TYR A 117 -20.32 -12.34 -10.57
CA TYR A 117 -20.81 -13.65 -10.14
C TYR A 117 -22.32 -13.70 -9.85
N LEU A 118 -22.95 -12.58 -9.52
CA LEU A 118 -24.38 -12.52 -9.19
C LEU A 118 -25.27 -12.25 -10.40
N PHE A 119 -24.78 -11.51 -11.40
CA PHE A 119 -25.61 -11.00 -12.50
C PHE A 119 -25.18 -11.49 -13.88
N GLU A 120 -23.92 -11.85 -14.10
CA GLU A 120 -23.37 -12.22 -15.42
C GLU A 120 -23.00 -13.71 -15.52
N HIS A 121 -23.23 -14.50 -14.47
CA HIS A 121 -22.90 -15.92 -14.43
C HIS A 121 -24.12 -16.85 -14.53
#